data_AF-A0A6P1AJD2-F1
#
_entry.id   AF-A0A6P1AJD2-F1
#
_cell.length_a   1.000
_cell.length_b   1.000
_cell.length_c   1.000
_cell.angle_alpha   90.00
_cell.angle_beta   90.00
_cell.angle_gamma   90.00
#
_symmetry.space_group_name_H-M   'P 1'
#
loop_
_entity.id
_entity.type
_entity.pdbx_description
1 polymer ?
#
loop_
_entity_poly.entity_id
_entity_poly.type
_entity_poly.pdbx_seq_one_letter_code
_entity_poly.pdbx_strand_id
1 'polypeptide(L)'
;MSETDALGNTTTYSYDSRGNLLSSKDAAGNITKYSYDSSGNLRFLTDTQDNVTEFSYNSRGNVTKVTDAAGNETTYTYDYQGNRESETRTVTTNNGIEEIVTRSRYDKEGNLREVTDAEEFTTRYEYDVNNQQTAVIDALLRKTEYRYDAQGQLIETIYPDNTPETLDDNPRIITLYDRGGRQRAEIDQTGRVTYYNYDPVGRLIETIYSDESETLEQLLAQIAPGETLTTVDWTEIVYPDASPAYLNDNHRIRTEYTQDGRIQANIDERGNRTEYRYDALGRRTTTFYPDDTPLDLSDNPTTTVEYDATGRKLSETNEEGHTTNYEYDDVGRLTKTIFHDDTSTHISYDSLGRRESVTDQNGKVVEFEYNDLGRLTAVVQFLNQESENRRELKTEYRYDELGRLLEVEDANDQITKYSYDKLGRRIAVELPLGQSSLSTYDAVGNLKTYTDFNGEVTRYNYDAMNRPIFKDYEDDADVSYTYTAKG
;
A
#
# COMPACT_ATOMS: atom_id res chain seq x y z
N MET A 1 -1.85 3.12 -35.27
CA MET A 1 -1.71 1.78 -34.65
C MET A 1 -2.92 1.56 -33.75
N SER A 2 -3.30 0.32 -33.46
CA SER A 2 -4.37 0.06 -32.49
C SER A 2 -4.09 -1.22 -31.72
N GLU A 3 -4.57 -1.27 -30.50
CA GLU A 3 -4.54 -2.43 -29.62
C GLU A 3 -5.99 -2.73 -29.22
N THR A 4 -6.37 -4.00 -29.20
CA THR A 4 -7.70 -4.44 -28.82
C THR A 4 -7.57 -5.43 -27.67
N ASP A 5 -8.24 -5.16 -26.56
CA ASP A 5 -8.22 -6.04 -25.38
C ASP A 5 -9.12 -7.28 -25.57
N ALA A 6 -9.20 -8.12 -24.54
CA ALA A 6 -10.04 -9.32 -24.55
C ALA A 6 -11.55 -9.04 -24.56
N LEU A 7 -11.97 -7.81 -24.21
CA LEU A 7 -13.36 -7.34 -24.30
C LEU A 7 -13.72 -6.85 -25.72
N GLY A 8 -12.74 -6.73 -26.61
CA GLY A 8 -12.93 -6.11 -27.93
C GLY A 8 -12.81 -4.58 -27.89
N ASN A 9 -12.46 -4.00 -26.73
CA ASN A 9 -12.24 -2.58 -26.57
C ASN A 9 -10.94 -2.19 -27.28
N THR A 10 -11.04 -1.25 -28.21
CA THR A 10 -9.92 -0.87 -29.07
C THR A 10 -9.39 0.50 -28.69
N THR A 11 -8.11 0.55 -28.32
CA THR A 11 -7.35 1.78 -28.15
C THR A 11 -6.60 2.09 -29.45
N THR A 12 -6.68 3.33 -29.93
CA THR A 12 -5.98 3.76 -31.15
C THR A 12 -4.88 4.78 -30.83
N TYR A 13 -3.78 4.71 -31.58
CA TYR A 13 -2.59 5.52 -31.37
C TYR A 13 -2.15 6.20 -32.65
N SER A 14 -1.77 7.48 -32.55
CA SER A 14 -1.12 8.24 -33.60
C SER A 14 0.31 8.59 -33.22
N TYR A 15 1.21 8.69 -34.21
CA TYR A 15 2.63 8.93 -33.97
C TYR A 15 3.18 9.96 -34.95
N ASP A 16 4.26 10.64 -34.57
CA ASP A 16 5.03 11.48 -35.47
C ASP A 16 5.97 10.64 -36.36
N SER A 17 6.70 11.30 -37.27
CA SER A 17 7.67 10.65 -38.16
C SER A 17 8.89 10.03 -37.45
N ARG A 18 9.11 10.37 -36.17
CA ARG A 18 10.19 9.84 -35.33
C ARG A 18 9.72 8.69 -34.43
N GLY A 19 8.43 8.36 -34.47
CA GLY A 19 7.82 7.31 -33.65
C GLY A 19 7.36 7.76 -32.27
N ASN A 20 7.33 9.07 -31.99
CA ASN A 20 6.79 9.59 -30.73
C ASN A 20 5.26 9.56 -30.77
N LEU A 21 4.63 9.13 -29.67
CA LEU A 21 3.17 9.01 -29.57
C LEU A 21 2.51 10.40 -29.53
N LEU A 22 1.70 10.78 -30.51
CA LEU A 22 1.02 12.09 -30.54
C LEU A 22 -0.36 12.07 -29.88
N SER A 23 -1.05 10.94 -29.93
CA SER A 23 -2.34 10.77 -29.25
C SER A 23 -2.64 9.31 -28.97
N SER A 24 -3.29 9.03 -27.86
CA SER A 24 -4.02 7.79 -27.60
C SER A 24 -5.51 8.11 -27.53
N LYS A 25 -6.34 7.20 -28.04
CA LYS A 25 -7.79 7.26 -27.90
C LYS A 25 -8.26 5.92 -27.35
N ASP A 26 -8.80 5.92 -26.14
CA ASP A 26 -9.32 4.71 -25.51
C ASP A 26 -10.63 4.22 -26.16
N ALA A 27 -11.13 3.09 -25.70
CA ALA A 27 -12.36 2.48 -26.23
C ALA A 27 -13.63 3.25 -25.87
N ALA A 28 -13.62 4.04 -24.78
CA ALA A 28 -14.69 4.97 -24.45
C ALA A 28 -14.69 6.21 -25.37
N GLY A 29 -13.61 6.38 -26.15
CA GLY A 29 -13.43 7.45 -27.11
C GLY A 29 -12.71 8.67 -26.55
N ASN A 30 -12.21 8.60 -25.31
CA ASN A 30 -11.47 9.66 -24.68
C ASN A 30 -10.08 9.77 -25.31
N ILE A 31 -9.64 11.01 -25.60
CA ILE A 31 -8.39 11.27 -26.31
C ILE A 31 -7.39 11.95 -25.40
N THR A 32 -6.24 11.33 -25.17
CA THR A 32 -5.07 11.97 -24.57
C THR A 32 -4.12 12.39 -25.68
N LYS A 33 -3.59 13.62 -25.61
CA LYS A 33 -2.66 14.17 -26.61
C LYS A 33 -1.30 14.43 -25.97
N TYR A 34 -0.27 14.29 -26.78
CA TYR A 34 1.12 14.46 -26.37
C TYR A 34 1.83 15.34 -27.41
N SER A 35 2.68 16.23 -26.94
CA SER A 35 3.53 17.02 -27.81
C SER A 35 4.95 17.05 -27.26
N TYR A 36 5.92 17.18 -28.16
CA TYR A 36 7.33 17.00 -27.85
C TYR A 36 8.13 18.25 -28.19
N ASP A 37 9.24 18.46 -27.48
CA ASP A 37 10.23 19.45 -27.84
C ASP A 37 11.06 19.01 -29.07
N SER A 38 12.00 19.85 -29.52
CA SER A 38 12.86 19.54 -30.67
C SER A 38 13.73 18.30 -30.47
N SER A 39 14.05 17.97 -29.22
CA SER A 39 14.89 16.85 -28.79
C SER A 39 14.08 15.55 -28.63
N GLY A 40 12.75 15.61 -28.73
CA GLY A 40 11.87 14.45 -28.57
C GLY A 40 11.44 14.20 -27.12
N ASN A 41 11.66 15.13 -26.19
CA ASN A 41 11.16 15.02 -24.82
C ASN A 41 9.69 15.48 -24.77
N LEU A 42 8.86 14.80 -23.97
CA LEU A 42 7.44 15.13 -23.82
C LEU A 42 7.28 16.52 -23.21
N ARG A 43 6.77 17.50 -23.95
CA ARG A 43 6.59 18.88 -23.47
C ARG A 43 5.22 19.13 -22.87
N PHE A 44 4.16 18.66 -23.53
CA PHE A 44 2.80 18.80 -23.02
C PHE A 44 2.07 17.47 -23.07
N LEU A 45 1.40 17.15 -21.97
CA LEU A 45 0.38 16.13 -21.87
C LEU A 45 -0.97 16.85 -21.78
N THR A 46 -1.85 16.61 -22.73
CA THR A 46 -3.24 17.09 -22.67
C THR A 46 -4.13 15.90 -22.37
N ASP A 47 -4.77 15.91 -21.21
CA ASP A 47 -5.73 14.88 -20.85
C ASP A 47 -7.00 14.99 -21.70
N THR A 48 -7.97 14.14 -21.36
CA THR A 48 -9.20 13.98 -22.13
C THR A 48 -10.23 15.09 -21.89
N GLN A 49 -9.98 15.97 -20.91
CA GLN A 49 -10.76 17.18 -20.59
C GLN A 49 -10.11 18.42 -21.21
N ASP A 50 -9.07 18.23 -22.02
CA ASP A 50 -8.19 19.28 -22.52
C ASP A 50 -7.37 20.00 -21.44
N ASN A 51 -7.24 19.42 -20.24
CA ASN A 51 -6.34 19.93 -19.22
C ASN A 51 -4.89 19.64 -19.59
N VAL A 52 -3.99 20.58 -19.31
CA VAL A 52 -2.60 20.51 -19.79
C VAL A 52 -1.62 20.40 -18.62
N THR A 53 -0.77 19.38 -18.67
CA THR A 53 0.46 19.30 -17.86
C THR A 53 1.66 19.64 -18.73
N GLU A 54 2.49 20.60 -18.31
CA GLU A 54 3.72 21.00 -18.99
C GLU A 54 4.96 20.44 -18.29
N PHE A 55 5.93 19.99 -19.09
CA PHE A 55 7.22 19.49 -18.63
C PHE A 55 8.36 20.31 -19.22
N SER A 56 9.31 20.70 -18.38
CA SER A 56 10.58 21.32 -18.78
C SER A 56 11.75 20.40 -18.49
N TYR A 57 12.80 20.49 -19.30
CA TYR A 57 13.96 19.60 -19.23
C TYR A 57 15.27 20.36 -19.19
N ASN A 58 16.29 19.78 -18.57
CA ASN A 58 17.67 20.20 -18.76
C ASN A 58 18.26 19.65 -20.07
N SER A 59 19.50 20.03 -20.38
CA SER A 59 20.21 19.60 -21.59
C SER A 59 20.52 18.10 -21.66
N ARG A 60 20.37 17.35 -20.56
CA ARG A 60 20.52 15.90 -20.49
C ARG A 60 19.20 15.15 -20.63
N GLY A 61 18.07 15.86 -20.72
CA GLY A 61 16.73 15.25 -20.80
C GLY A 61 16.11 14.90 -19.44
N ASN A 62 16.66 15.40 -18.33
CA ASN A 62 16.00 15.22 -17.02
C ASN A 62 14.94 16.31 -16.84
N VAL A 63 13.77 15.94 -16.30
CA VAL A 63 12.66 16.86 -16.02
C VAL A 63 13.05 17.83 -14.91
N THR A 64 13.16 19.13 -15.19
CA THR A 64 13.48 20.16 -14.19
C THR A 64 12.25 20.85 -13.61
N LYS A 65 11.11 20.75 -14.28
CA LYS A 65 9.85 21.34 -13.82
C LYS A 65 8.65 20.61 -14.42
N VAL A 66 7.63 20.41 -13.60
CA VAL A 66 6.29 19.97 -13.99
C VAL A 66 5.31 21.05 -13.54
N THR A 67 4.45 21.50 -14.45
CA THR A 67 3.32 22.37 -14.14
C THR A 67 2.04 21.57 -14.40
N ASP A 68 1.24 21.31 -13.37
CA ASP A 68 -0.01 20.58 -13.51
C ASP A 68 -1.13 21.44 -14.13
N ALA A 69 -2.30 20.83 -14.36
CA ALA A 69 -3.44 21.52 -14.95
C ALA A 69 -4.02 22.66 -14.11
N ALA A 70 -3.82 22.63 -12.79
CA ALA A 70 -4.20 23.72 -11.90
C ALA A 70 -3.14 24.83 -11.84
N GLY A 71 -2.01 24.66 -12.54
CA GLY A 71 -0.90 25.60 -12.55
C GLY A 71 0.10 25.40 -11.40
N ASN A 72 -0.04 24.35 -10.59
CA ASN A 72 0.91 24.07 -9.51
C ASN A 72 2.24 23.60 -10.11
N GLU A 73 3.34 24.13 -9.58
CA GLU A 73 4.68 23.82 -10.06
C GLU A 73 5.42 22.91 -9.10
N THR A 74 6.05 21.86 -9.65
CA THR A 74 7.09 21.10 -8.95
C THR A 74 8.40 21.24 -9.72
N THR A 75 9.47 21.64 -9.05
CA THR A 75 10.79 21.81 -9.68
C THR A 75 11.83 20.84 -9.12
N TYR A 76 12.81 20.51 -9.96
CA TYR A 76 13.81 19.50 -9.68
C TYR A 76 15.21 20.00 -10.04
N THR A 77 16.16 19.68 -9.17
CA THR A 77 17.59 19.81 -9.47
C THR A 77 18.25 18.44 -9.50
N TYR A 78 19.37 18.34 -10.20
CA TYR A 78 20.09 17.09 -10.42
C TYR A 78 21.58 17.29 -10.29
N ASP A 79 22.25 16.26 -9.79
CA ASP A 79 23.71 16.20 -9.79
C ASP A 79 24.26 16.00 -11.23
N TYR A 80 25.58 15.88 -11.35
CA TYR A 80 26.22 15.69 -12.65
C TYR A 80 25.93 14.32 -13.31
N GLN A 81 25.51 13.32 -12.53
CA GLN A 81 25.17 11.96 -12.97
C GLN A 81 23.69 11.82 -13.34
N GLY A 82 22.87 12.82 -13.01
CA GLY A 82 21.44 12.81 -13.25
C GLY A 82 20.61 12.29 -12.08
N ASN A 83 21.19 12.13 -10.90
CA ASN A 83 20.45 11.82 -9.68
C ASN A 83 19.77 13.10 -9.16
N ARG A 84 18.54 12.98 -8.65
CA ARG A 84 17.71 14.12 -8.24
C ARG A 84 18.16 14.69 -6.89
N GLU A 85 18.84 15.84 -6.88
CA GLU A 85 19.36 16.49 -5.67
C GLU A 85 18.30 17.24 -4.87
N SER A 86 17.26 17.76 -5.53
CA SER A 86 16.16 18.41 -4.83
C SER A 86 14.83 18.26 -5.55
N GLU A 87 13.77 18.34 -4.77
CA GLU A 87 12.40 18.52 -5.20
C GLU A 87 11.79 19.68 -4.42
N THR A 88 11.30 20.68 -5.14
CA THR A 88 10.69 21.89 -4.58
C THR A 88 9.23 21.96 -5.00
N ARG A 89 8.34 22.18 -4.03
CA ARG A 89 6.88 22.27 -4.23
C ARG A 89 6.31 23.42 -3.41
N THR A 90 5.09 23.83 -3.74
CA THR A 90 4.32 24.78 -2.95
C THR A 90 3.23 24.06 -2.17
N VAL A 91 3.02 24.45 -0.92
CA VAL A 91 1.97 23.89 -0.04
C VAL A 91 1.30 24.97 0.78
N THR A 92 0.00 24.81 1.02
CA THR A 92 -0.71 25.57 2.05
C THR A 92 -0.42 24.99 3.44
N THR A 93 0.19 25.78 4.32
CA THR A 93 0.39 25.48 5.75
C THR A 93 -0.48 26.40 6.62
N ASN A 94 -0.38 26.26 7.94
CA ASN A 94 -0.98 27.22 8.88
C ASN A 94 -0.42 28.65 8.78
N ASN A 95 0.75 28.84 8.17
CA ASN A 95 1.32 30.17 7.95
C ASN A 95 1.00 30.72 6.56
N GLY A 96 0.17 30.01 5.78
CA GLY A 96 -0.15 30.33 4.39
C GLY A 96 0.64 29.48 3.41
N ILE A 97 0.76 29.97 2.19
CA ILE A 97 1.42 29.25 1.10
C ILE A 97 2.94 29.33 1.30
N GLU A 98 3.59 28.17 1.45
CA GLU A 98 5.03 28.02 1.64
C GLU A 98 5.66 27.17 0.53
N GLU A 99 6.89 27.52 0.15
CA GLU A 99 7.74 26.65 -0.67
C GLU A 99 8.45 25.65 0.25
N ILE A 100 8.32 24.36 -0.07
CA ILE A 100 8.96 23.26 0.63
C ILE A 100 9.99 22.59 -0.27
N VAL A 101 11.11 22.19 0.33
CA VAL A 101 12.21 21.56 -0.40
C VAL A 101 12.61 20.27 0.29
N THR A 102 12.60 19.17 -0.45
CA THR A 102 13.27 17.93 -0.06
C THR A 102 14.61 17.85 -0.77
N ARG A 103 15.68 17.52 -0.06
CA ARG A 103 17.04 17.41 -0.61
C ARG A 103 17.54 15.98 -0.50
N SER A 104 18.27 15.52 -1.50
CA SER A 104 18.87 14.20 -1.54
C SER A 104 20.34 14.29 -1.90
N ARG A 105 21.16 13.44 -1.28
CA ARG A 105 22.58 13.27 -1.62
C ARG A 105 22.87 11.85 -2.02
N TYR A 106 23.78 11.68 -2.97
CA TYR A 106 24.16 10.40 -3.52
C TYR A 106 25.68 10.19 -3.38
N ASP A 107 26.10 8.92 -3.32
CA ASP A 107 27.51 8.59 -3.51
C ASP A 107 27.89 8.52 -5.00
N LYS A 108 29.14 8.15 -5.28
CA LYS A 108 29.69 8.11 -6.65
C LYS A 108 29.09 6.96 -7.48
N GLU A 109 28.52 5.95 -6.85
CA GLU A 109 27.79 4.84 -7.48
C GLU A 109 26.33 5.18 -7.76
N GLY A 110 25.83 6.33 -7.25
CA GLY A 110 24.46 6.78 -7.40
C GLY A 110 23.51 6.26 -6.32
N ASN A 111 24.03 5.66 -5.24
CA ASN A 111 23.20 5.23 -4.11
C ASN A 111 22.80 6.45 -3.26
N LEU A 112 21.54 6.49 -2.83
CA LEU A 112 20.99 7.56 -2.00
C LEU A 112 21.59 7.50 -0.59
N ARG A 113 22.40 8.48 -0.18
CA ARG A 113 23.10 8.53 1.12
C ARG A 113 22.38 9.34 2.19
N GLU A 114 21.62 10.35 1.79
CA GLU A 114 20.98 11.28 2.70
C GLU A 114 19.70 11.82 2.06
N VAL A 115 18.62 11.88 2.82
CA VAL A 115 17.42 12.64 2.50
C VAL A 115 17.15 13.61 3.64
N THR A 116 17.06 14.89 3.33
CA THR A 116 16.58 15.92 4.25
C THR A 116 15.21 16.38 3.78
N ASP A 117 14.20 16.21 4.62
CA ASP A 117 12.83 16.60 4.31
C ASP A 117 12.58 18.11 4.50
N ALA A 118 11.33 18.54 4.25
CA ALA A 118 10.96 19.95 4.32
C ALA A 118 10.89 20.54 5.74
N GLU A 119 10.91 19.70 6.77
CA GLU A 119 11.05 20.11 8.18
C GLU A 119 12.52 20.03 8.64
N GLU A 120 13.44 19.80 7.70
CA GLU A 120 14.89 19.66 7.89
C GLU A 120 15.29 18.43 8.73
N PHE A 121 14.40 17.44 8.85
CA PHE A 121 14.74 16.13 9.41
C PHE A 121 15.49 15.30 8.38
N THR A 122 16.53 14.59 8.83
CA THR A 122 17.46 13.90 7.94
C THR A 122 17.49 12.40 8.21
N THR A 123 17.28 11.60 7.16
CA THR A 123 17.52 10.15 7.15
C THR A 123 18.78 9.84 6.35
N ARG A 124 19.66 9.00 6.89
CA ARG A 124 20.92 8.60 6.23
C ARG A 124 20.91 7.12 5.90
N TYR A 125 21.64 6.75 4.85
CA TYR A 125 21.74 5.39 4.36
C TYR A 125 23.21 5.00 4.19
N GLU A 126 23.54 3.80 4.61
CA GLU A 126 24.86 3.20 4.43
C GLU A 126 24.76 2.03 3.45
N TYR A 127 25.81 1.83 2.65
CA TYR A 127 25.89 0.76 1.66
C TYR A 127 27.27 0.09 1.72
N ASP A 128 27.30 -1.19 1.40
CA ASP A 128 28.53 -1.95 1.20
C ASP A 128 29.12 -1.75 -0.21
N VAL A 129 30.18 -2.50 -0.51
CA VAL A 129 30.89 -2.47 -1.80
C VAL A 129 30.08 -3.06 -2.97
N ASN A 130 29.01 -3.79 -2.67
CA ASN A 130 28.10 -4.40 -3.65
C ASN A 130 26.84 -3.53 -3.87
N ASN A 131 26.80 -2.31 -3.33
CA ASN A 131 25.65 -1.40 -3.33
C ASN A 131 24.43 -1.93 -2.58
N GLN A 132 24.63 -2.83 -1.61
CA GLN A 132 23.57 -3.31 -0.73
C GLN A 132 23.47 -2.38 0.49
N GLN A 133 22.26 -1.99 0.86
CA GLN A 133 22.04 -1.06 1.97
C GLN A 133 22.35 -1.73 3.31
N THR A 134 23.42 -1.33 3.99
CA THR A 134 23.84 -1.93 5.27
C THR A 134 23.27 -1.23 6.48
N ALA A 135 22.76 -0.01 6.35
CA ALA A 135 22.06 0.66 7.43
C ALA A 135 21.11 1.76 6.97
N VAL A 136 20.11 2.04 7.80
CA VAL A 136 19.29 3.26 7.78
C VAL A 136 19.41 3.92 9.15
N ILE A 137 19.71 5.21 9.15
CA ILE A 137 19.77 6.05 10.35
C ILE A 137 18.67 7.08 10.21
N ASP A 138 17.67 7.00 11.08
CA ASP A 138 16.52 7.91 11.01
C ASP A 138 16.83 9.30 11.59
N ALA A 139 15.83 10.18 11.55
CA ALA A 139 15.95 11.56 12.03
C ALA A 139 16.15 11.69 13.54
N LEU A 140 15.89 10.63 14.31
CA LEU A 140 16.21 10.53 15.74
C LEU A 140 17.58 9.89 15.99
N LEU A 141 18.38 9.68 14.94
CA LEU A 141 19.69 9.03 14.95
C LEU A 141 19.67 7.56 15.36
N ARG A 142 18.51 6.90 15.30
CA ARG A 142 18.41 5.47 15.57
C ARG A 142 18.82 4.70 14.32
N LYS A 143 19.65 3.68 14.48
CA LYS A 143 20.25 2.92 13.39
C LYS A 143 19.63 1.52 13.29
N THR A 144 19.07 1.20 12.13
CA THR A 144 18.73 -0.18 11.74
C THR A 144 19.81 -0.68 10.80
N GLU A 145 20.41 -1.84 11.08
CA GLU A 145 21.45 -2.43 10.26
C GLU A 145 20.98 -3.69 9.54
N TYR A 146 21.56 -3.94 8.38
CA TYR A 146 21.26 -5.09 7.53
C TYR A 146 22.55 -5.85 7.23
N ARG A 147 22.47 -7.19 7.28
CA ARG A 147 23.53 -8.08 6.81
C ARG A 147 23.03 -8.98 5.70
N TYR A 148 23.94 -9.29 4.79
CA TYR A 148 23.65 -10.10 3.62
C TYR A 148 24.61 -11.29 3.59
N ASP A 149 24.13 -12.41 3.06
CA ASP A 149 25.00 -13.53 2.73
C ASP A 149 25.83 -13.26 1.46
N ALA A 150 26.69 -14.22 1.08
CA ALA A 150 27.50 -14.13 -0.13
C ALA A 150 26.69 -14.18 -1.45
N GLN A 151 25.40 -14.51 -1.42
CA GLN A 151 24.49 -14.44 -2.57
C GLN A 151 23.75 -13.09 -2.63
N GLY A 152 23.91 -12.26 -1.60
CA GLY A 152 23.27 -10.97 -1.46
C GLY A 152 21.86 -11.02 -0.87
N GLN A 153 21.49 -12.13 -0.24
CA GLN A 153 20.18 -12.27 0.42
C GLN A 153 20.24 -11.66 1.82
N LEU A 154 19.18 -10.96 2.24
CA LEU A 154 19.08 -10.37 3.57
C LEU A 154 18.94 -11.49 4.61
N ILE A 155 19.95 -11.65 5.47
CA ILE A 155 19.99 -12.69 6.49
C ILE A 155 19.78 -12.16 7.90
N GLU A 156 19.96 -10.87 8.11
CA GLU A 156 19.91 -10.29 9.45
C GLU A 156 19.48 -8.84 9.37
N THR A 157 18.47 -8.50 10.17
CA THR A 157 18.07 -7.12 10.43
C THR A 157 18.26 -6.84 11.91
N ILE A 158 19.08 -5.85 12.25
CA ILE A 158 19.40 -5.44 13.62
C ILE A 158 18.70 -4.12 13.86
N TYR A 159 17.74 -4.11 14.77
CA TYR A 159 16.94 -2.94 15.09
C TYR A 159 17.62 -2.08 16.16
N PRO A 160 17.38 -0.76 16.16
CA PRO A 160 17.87 0.10 17.22
C PRO A 160 17.19 -0.24 18.56
N ASP A 161 17.90 0.01 19.64
CA ASP A 161 17.42 -0.06 21.00
C ASP A 161 17.83 1.20 21.78
N ASN A 162 17.80 1.13 23.12
CA ASN A 162 18.18 2.24 23.99
C ASN A 162 19.68 2.25 24.34
N THR A 163 20.47 1.33 23.78
CA THR A 163 21.88 1.03 24.10
C THR A 163 22.75 1.12 22.83
N PRO A 164 22.77 2.25 22.12
CA PRO A 164 23.33 2.37 20.77
C PRO A 164 24.86 2.18 20.66
N GLU A 165 25.58 2.02 21.79
CA GLU A 165 27.03 1.85 21.81
C GLU A 165 27.49 0.40 21.57
N THR A 166 26.60 -0.58 21.73
CA THR A 166 26.88 -2.01 21.52
C THR A 166 25.73 -2.66 20.76
N LEU A 167 26.03 -3.59 19.84
CA LEU A 167 25.00 -4.32 19.08
C LEU A 167 24.53 -5.62 19.75
N ASP A 168 25.11 -5.96 20.91
CA ASP A 168 24.99 -7.29 21.52
C ASP A 168 23.58 -7.56 22.09
N ASP A 169 22.84 -6.51 22.46
CA ASP A 169 21.49 -6.58 23.03
C ASP A 169 20.40 -6.05 22.11
N ASN A 170 20.77 -5.56 20.92
CA ASN A 170 19.82 -5.06 19.94
C ASN A 170 18.84 -6.17 19.51
N PRO A 171 17.54 -5.87 19.37
CA PRO A 171 16.56 -6.79 18.79
C PRO A 171 16.91 -7.12 17.33
N ARG A 172 16.73 -8.39 16.92
CA ARG A 172 17.21 -8.86 15.62
C ARG A 172 16.21 -9.81 14.99
N ILE A 173 16.09 -9.78 13.67
CA ILE A 173 15.45 -10.86 12.90
C ILE A 173 16.53 -11.52 12.07
N ILE A 174 16.60 -12.85 12.10
CA ILE A 174 17.54 -13.62 11.29
C ILE A 174 16.75 -14.46 10.30
N THR A 175 17.08 -14.37 9.02
CA THR A 175 16.48 -15.16 7.95
C THR A 175 17.50 -16.15 7.41
N LEU A 176 17.10 -17.42 7.33
CA LEU A 176 17.96 -18.51 6.88
C LEU A 176 17.47 -19.06 5.56
N TYR A 177 18.36 -19.14 4.59
CA TYR A 177 18.07 -19.66 3.26
C TYR A 177 18.69 -21.03 3.04
N ASP A 178 18.10 -21.83 2.16
CA ASP A 178 18.78 -23.01 1.62
C ASP A 178 19.72 -22.67 0.46
N ARG A 179 20.42 -23.69 -0.06
CA ARG A 179 21.35 -23.53 -1.20
C ARG A 179 20.66 -23.07 -2.48
N GLY A 180 19.35 -23.24 -2.59
CA GLY A 180 18.53 -22.75 -3.70
C GLY A 180 18.06 -21.31 -3.49
N GLY A 181 18.40 -20.67 -2.35
CA GLY A 181 18.00 -19.32 -1.99
C GLY A 181 16.59 -19.21 -1.44
N ARG A 182 15.93 -20.31 -1.06
CA ARG A 182 14.58 -20.27 -0.46
C ARG A 182 14.69 -20.07 1.04
N GLN A 183 13.90 -19.16 1.61
CA GLN A 183 13.83 -18.93 3.05
C GLN A 183 13.31 -20.19 3.73
N ARG A 184 14.11 -20.87 4.55
CA ARG A 184 13.75 -22.11 5.26
C ARG A 184 13.41 -21.89 6.72
N ALA A 185 13.95 -20.83 7.31
CA ALA A 185 13.62 -20.45 8.68
C ALA A 185 13.77 -18.94 8.87
N GLU A 186 13.01 -18.42 9.82
CA GLU A 186 13.13 -17.06 10.34
C GLU A 186 13.17 -17.13 11.86
N ILE A 187 14.12 -16.45 12.45
CA ILE A 187 14.23 -16.28 13.90
C ILE A 187 13.77 -14.86 14.20
N ASP A 188 12.72 -14.73 15.00
CA ASP A 188 12.19 -13.42 15.38
C ASP A 188 13.01 -12.75 16.50
N GLN A 189 12.62 -11.53 16.88
CA GLN A 189 13.29 -10.72 17.90
C GLN A 189 13.36 -11.36 19.30
N THR A 190 12.57 -12.42 19.53
CA THR A 190 12.55 -13.17 20.79
C THR A 190 13.29 -14.49 20.72
N GLY A 191 13.85 -14.83 19.56
CA GLY A 191 14.55 -16.09 19.31
C GLY A 191 13.64 -17.24 18.90
N ARG A 192 12.33 -17.01 18.68
CA ARG A 192 11.43 -18.07 18.20
C ARG A 192 11.65 -18.30 16.71
N VAL A 193 11.59 -19.56 16.31
CA VAL A 193 11.81 -19.95 14.93
C VAL A 193 10.49 -20.22 14.22
N THR A 194 10.32 -19.68 13.02
CA THR A 194 9.30 -20.10 12.06
C THR A 194 10.00 -20.82 10.91
N TYR A 195 9.56 -22.03 10.57
CA TYR A 195 10.13 -22.82 9.48
C TYR A 195 9.21 -22.82 8.26
N TYR A 196 9.82 -22.93 7.09
CA TYR A 196 9.12 -22.94 5.80
C TYR A 196 9.52 -24.18 5.01
N ASN A 197 8.52 -24.91 4.54
CA ASN A 197 8.70 -26.10 3.71
C ASN A 197 8.18 -25.85 2.31
N TYR A 198 8.94 -26.33 1.33
CA TYR A 198 8.63 -26.17 -0.08
C TYR A 198 8.47 -27.52 -0.75
N ASP A 199 7.63 -27.57 -1.78
CA ASP A 199 7.57 -28.71 -2.66
C ASP A 199 8.80 -28.75 -3.62
N PRO A 200 8.95 -29.82 -4.42
CA PRO A 200 10.09 -29.98 -5.33
C PRO A 200 10.21 -28.89 -6.41
N VAL A 201 9.16 -28.13 -6.68
CA VAL A 201 9.17 -27.02 -7.66
C VAL A 201 9.31 -25.65 -6.99
N GLY A 202 9.49 -25.61 -5.67
CA GLY A 202 9.80 -24.40 -4.90
C GLY A 202 8.57 -23.62 -4.40
N ARG A 203 7.38 -24.22 -4.38
CA ARG A 203 6.17 -23.59 -3.82
C ARG A 203 6.09 -23.86 -2.32
N LEU A 204 5.74 -22.85 -1.52
CA LEU A 204 5.58 -22.97 -0.07
C LEU A 204 4.38 -23.87 0.27
N ILE A 205 4.61 -25.01 0.90
CA ILE A 205 3.57 -25.98 1.26
C ILE A 205 3.27 -26.02 2.75
N GLU A 206 4.21 -25.63 3.61
CA GLU A 206 3.97 -25.53 5.05
C GLU A 206 4.72 -24.37 5.67
N THR A 207 4.07 -23.67 6.59
CA THR A 207 4.71 -22.78 7.57
C THR A 207 4.53 -23.40 8.94
N ILE A 208 5.62 -23.73 9.61
CA ILE A 208 5.65 -24.43 10.89
C ILE A 208 6.08 -23.46 11.98
N TYR A 209 5.29 -23.33 13.02
CA TYR A 209 5.57 -22.47 14.15
C TYR A 209 6.16 -23.31 15.28
N SER A 210 7.34 -22.90 15.77
CA SER A 210 7.95 -23.55 16.94
C SER A 210 7.01 -23.46 18.14
N ASP A 211 6.92 -24.54 18.91
CA ASP A 211 6.28 -24.51 20.21
C ASP A 211 7.24 -23.98 21.30
N GLU A 212 6.75 -23.84 22.54
CA GLU A 212 7.57 -23.35 23.66
C GLU A 212 8.66 -24.33 24.12
N SER A 213 8.62 -25.58 23.66
CA SER A 213 9.61 -26.61 24.00
C SER A 213 10.79 -26.63 23.04
N GLU A 214 10.64 -26.02 21.86
CA GLU A 214 11.70 -25.85 20.88
C GLU A 214 12.59 -24.65 21.22
N THR A 215 13.90 -24.87 21.14
CA THR A 215 14.88 -23.84 21.48
C THR A 215 15.75 -23.48 20.29
N LEU A 216 16.19 -22.21 20.24
CA LEU A 216 17.14 -21.74 19.23
C LEU A 216 18.44 -22.57 19.25
N GLU A 217 18.83 -23.12 20.40
CA GLU A 217 19.96 -24.04 20.49
C GLU A 217 19.75 -25.34 19.70
N GLN A 218 18.53 -25.87 19.62
CA GLN A 218 18.23 -27.06 18.81
C GLN A 218 18.42 -26.77 17.32
N LEU A 219 17.96 -25.61 16.85
CA LEU A 219 18.20 -25.15 15.49
C LEU A 219 19.70 -24.98 15.23
N LEU A 220 20.41 -24.27 16.10
CA LEU A 220 21.86 -24.04 15.97
C LEU A 220 22.64 -25.36 15.90
N ALA A 221 22.29 -26.35 16.74
CA ALA A 221 22.93 -27.66 16.72
C ALA A 221 22.80 -28.39 15.37
N GLN A 222 21.80 -28.04 14.55
CA GLN A 222 21.60 -28.60 13.21
C GLN A 222 22.37 -27.83 12.13
N ILE A 223 22.31 -26.49 12.15
CA ILE A 223 22.82 -25.65 11.05
C ILE A 223 24.25 -25.18 11.27
N ALA A 224 24.70 -25.08 12.52
CA ALA A 224 26.02 -24.63 12.93
C ALA A 224 26.49 -25.41 14.19
N PRO A 225 26.78 -26.73 14.08
CA PRO A 225 27.06 -27.56 15.25
C PRO A 225 28.30 -27.07 16.02
N GLY A 226 28.10 -26.71 17.30
CA GLY A 226 29.16 -26.24 18.19
C GLY A 226 29.26 -24.72 18.32
N GLU A 227 28.53 -23.97 17.49
CA GLU A 227 28.40 -22.52 17.62
C GLU A 227 27.32 -22.15 18.66
N THR A 228 27.43 -20.93 19.19
CA THR A 228 26.45 -20.27 20.05
C THR A 228 25.88 -19.06 19.32
N LEU A 229 24.76 -18.51 19.81
CA LEU A 229 24.19 -17.28 19.23
C LEU A 229 25.19 -16.11 19.17
N THR A 230 26.15 -16.06 20.10
CA THR A 230 27.19 -15.04 20.17
C THR A 230 28.43 -15.33 19.31
N THR A 231 28.57 -16.53 18.76
CA THR A 231 29.76 -16.95 17.98
C THR A 231 29.42 -17.27 16.53
N VAL A 232 28.16 -17.61 16.24
CA VAL A 232 27.68 -17.89 14.89
C VAL A 232 27.80 -16.66 13.99
N ASP A 233 28.42 -16.85 12.83
CA ASP A 233 28.37 -15.89 11.72
C ASP A 233 27.22 -16.26 10.79
N TRP A 234 26.08 -15.60 10.95
CA TRP A 234 24.89 -15.87 10.16
C TRP A 234 25.12 -15.66 8.66
N THR A 235 26.10 -14.84 8.25
CA THR A 235 26.36 -14.53 6.83
C THR A 235 26.89 -15.72 6.03
N GLU A 236 27.38 -16.76 6.73
CA GLU A 236 27.91 -17.98 6.12
C GLU A 236 26.96 -19.19 6.28
N ILE A 237 25.85 -19.03 7.02
CA ILE A 237 24.95 -20.14 7.34
C ILE A 237 23.96 -20.39 6.21
N VAL A 238 23.89 -21.65 5.79
CA VAL A 238 22.89 -22.15 4.84
C VAL A 238 22.10 -23.27 5.47
N TYR A 239 20.77 -23.11 5.51
CA TYR A 239 19.85 -24.08 6.09
C TYR A 239 19.72 -25.32 5.20
N PRO A 240 19.68 -26.54 5.76
CA PRO A 240 19.49 -27.76 4.98
C PRO A 240 18.15 -27.80 4.24
N ASP A 241 18.12 -28.31 3.00
CA ASP A 241 16.85 -28.48 2.26
C ASP A 241 15.84 -29.40 2.96
N ALA A 242 16.35 -30.33 3.78
CA ALA A 242 15.54 -31.30 4.52
C ALA A 242 15.01 -30.69 5.81
N SER A 243 13.68 -30.75 5.98
CA SER A 243 13.00 -30.32 7.19
C SER A 243 13.37 -31.22 8.38
N PRO A 244 13.66 -30.65 9.55
CA PRO A 244 14.00 -31.45 10.73
C PRO A 244 12.84 -32.34 11.17
N ALA A 245 13.15 -33.59 11.52
CA ALA A 245 12.14 -34.57 11.92
C ALA A 245 11.49 -34.28 13.29
N TYR A 246 12.13 -33.46 14.13
CA TYR A 246 11.57 -33.08 15.43
C TYR A 246 10.43 -32.06 15.29
N LEU A 247 10.29 -31.39 14.15
CA LEU A 247 9.22 -30.43 13.91
C LEU A 247 7.85 -31.08 13.69
N ASN A 248 7.69 -32.40 13.72
CA ASN A 248 6.50 -33.08 13.20
C ASN A 248 5.22 -32.84 14.02
N ASP A 249 5.34 -32.49 15.30
CA ASP A 249 4.24 -32.20 16.22
C ASP A 249 3.88 -30.72 16.32
N ASN A 250 4.73 -29.84 15.79
CA ASN A 250 4.48 -28.39 15.78
C ASN A 250 3.24 -27.99 15.00
N HIS A 251 2.62 -26.90 15.48
CA HIS A 251 1.55 -26.19 14.81
C HIS A 251 2.02 -25.70 13.43
N ARG A 252 1.16 -25.84 12.43
CA ARG A 252 1.48 -25.43 11.06
C ARG A 252 0.24 -25.04 10.29
N ILE A 253 0.43 -24.13 9.35
CA ILE A 253 -0.51 -23.96 8.24
C ILE A 253 0.05 -24.69 7.02
N ARG A 254 -0.84 -25.21 6.17
CA ARG A 254 -0.45 -25.92 4.94
C ARG A 254 -1.17 -25.36 3.73
N THR A 255 -0.47 -25.35 2.61
CA THR A 255 -1.02 -25.02 1.30
C THR A 255 -0.81 -26.21 0.38
N GLU A 256 -1.91 -26.77 -0.12
CA GLU A 256 -1.89 -27.80 -1.14
C GLU A 256 -2.04 -27.15 -2.50
N TYR A 257 -1.34 -27.69 -3.50
CA TYR A 257 -1.43 -27.20 -4.87
C TYR A 257 -1.90 -28.28 -5.83
N THR A 258 -2.67 -27.85 -6.82
CA THR A 258 -2.98 -28.65 -7.99
C THR A 258 -1.72 -28.88 -8.85
N GLN A 259 -1.79 -29.87 -9.75
CA GLN A 259 -0.66 -30.26 -10.62
C GLN A 259 -0.16 -29.12 -11.52
N ASP A 260 -1.05 -28.19 -11.87
CA ASP A 260 -0.81 -27.04 -12.74
C ASP A 260 -0.36 -25.77 -12.00
N GLY A 261 -0.14 -25.82 -10.68
CA GLY A 261 0.43 -24.69 -9.95
C GLY A 261 -0.50 -23.99 -8.96
N ARG A 262 -1.81 -24.19 -9.05
CA ARG A 262 -2.81 -23.37 -8.35
C ARG A 262 -3.04 -23.87 -6.93
N ILE A 263 -3.47 -22.99 -6.04
CA ILE A 263 -3.79 -23.37 -4.65
C ILE A 263 -5.02 -24.26 -4.68
N GLN A 264 -4.87 -25.53 -4.33
CA GLN A 264 -5.99 -26.44 -4.18
C GLN A 264 -6.71 -26.19 -2.86
N ALA A 265 -5.96 -26.11 -1.76
CA ALA A 265 -6.52 -25.92 -0.44
C ALA A 265 -5.56 -25.18 0.49
N ASN A 266 -6.13 -24.44 1.43
CA ASN A 266 -5.43 -23.91 2.59
C ASN A 266 -5.95 -24.61 3.84
N ILE A 267 -5.03 -25.02 4.71
CA ILE A 267 -5.31 -25.72 5.94
C ILE A 267 -4.74 -24.88 7.08
N ASP A 268 -5.60 -24.45 8.00
CA ASP A 268 -5.17 -23.65 9.14
C ASP A 268 -4.48 -24.49 10.23
N GLU A 269 -4.02 -23.85 11.30
CA GLU A 269 -3.33 -24.50 12.43
C GLU A 269 -4.18 -25.54 13.17
N ARG A 270 -5.51 -25.47 13.04
CA ARG A 270 -6.45 -26.43 13.64
C ARG A 270 -6.80 -27.57 12.70
N GLY A 271 -6.29 -27.55 11.48
CA GLY A 271 -6.61 -28.54 10.44
C GLY A 271 -7.86 -28.20 9.63
N ASN A 272 -8.47 -27.02 9.80
CA ASN A 272 -9.64 -26.62 9.05
C ASN A 272 -9.25 -26.39 7.57
N ARG A 273 -9.91 -27.10 6.66
CA ARG A 273 -9.60 -27.10 5.23
C ARG A 273 -10.53 -26.17 4.46
N THR A 274 -9.98 -25.16 3.80
CA THR A 274 -10.66 -24.37 2.77
C THR A 274 -10.18 -24.83 1.39
N GLU A 275 -11.06 -25.32 0.53
CA GLU A 275 -10.72 -25.85 -0.80
C GLU A 275 -11.27 -24.98 -1.94
N TYR A 276 -10.55 -24.93 -3.06
CA TYR A 276 -10.88 -24.09 -4.22
C TYR A 276 -11.04 -24.90 -5.51
N ARG A 277 -11.97 -24.47 -6.37
CA ARG A 277 -12.09 -24.95 -7.75
C ARG A 277 -11.94 -23.80 -8.74
N TYR A 278 -11.45 -24.15 -9.91
CA TYR A 278 -11.10 -23.21 -10.96
C TYR A 278 -11.72 -23.61 -12.28
N ASP A 279 -12.01 -22.62 -13.12
CA ASP A 279 -12.31 -22.87 -14.52
C ASP A 279 -11.04 -23.13 -15.36
N ALA A 280 -11.23 -23.38 -16.66
CA ALA A 280 -10.14 -23.65 -17.59
C ALA A 280 -9.15 -22.48 -17.76
N LEU A 281 -9.56 -21.25 -17.42
CA LEU A 281 -8.71 -20.06 -17.43
C LEU A 281 -7.99 -19.85 -16.09
N GLY A 282 -8.27 -20.69 -15.08
CA GLY A 282 -7.65 -20.61 -13.76
C GLY A 282 -8.30 -19.62 -12.81
N ARG A 283 -9.52 -19.17 -13.10
CA ARG A 283 -10.28 -18.26 -12.22
C ARG A 283 -11.06 -19.08 -11.22
N ARG A 284 -11.10 -18.65 -9.96
CA ARG A 284 -11.71 -19.41 -8.86
C ARG A 284 -13.23 -19.38 -8.95
N THR A 285 -13.85 -20.48 -9.33
CA THR A 285 -15.31 -20.61 -9.49
C THR A 285 -16.01 -21.07 -8.22
N THR A 286 -15.30 -21.71 -7.29
CA THR A 286 -15.90 -22.29 -6.09
C THR A 286 -14.93 -22.21 -4.91
N THR A 287 -15.46 -21.88 -3.74
CA THR A 287 -14.75 -22.01 -2.46
C THR A 287 -15.60 -22.86 -1.53
N PHE A 288 -15.03 -23.95 -1.03
CA PHE A 288 -15.59 -24.80 0.01
C PHE A 288 -14.96 -24.39 1.34
N TYR A 289 -15.80 -24.00 2.30
CA TYR A 289 -15.35 -23.61 3.63
C TYR A 289 -15.33 -24.81 4.57
N PRO A 290 -14.50 -24.76 5.63
CA PRO A 290 -14.37 -25.86 6.57
C PRO A 290 -15.69 -26.21 7.26
N ASP A 291 -15.91 -27.50 7.48
CA ASP A 291 -16.96 -28.09 8.31
C ASP A 291 -16.42 -29.33 9.06
N ASP A 292 -17.30 -30.10 9.68
CA ASP A 292 -16.95 -31.31 10.44
C ASP A 292 -16.54 -32.49 9.52
N THR A 293 -16.72 -32.36 8.20
CA THR A 293 -16.51 -33.41 7.19
C THR A 293 -15.57 -32.92 6.06
N PRO A 294 -14.34 -32.47 6.36
CA PRO A 294 -13.48 -31.74 5.41
C PRO A 294 -12.99 -32.53 4.18
N LEU A 295 -13.25 -33.84 4.12
CA LEU A 295 -12.94 -34.71 2.98
C LEU A 295 -14.18 -35.01 2.10
N ASP A 296 -15.37 -34.60 2.52
CA ASP A 296 -16.62 -34.72 1.79
C ASP A 296 -17.13 -33.34 1.39
N LEU A 297 -16.77 -32.89 0.19
CA LEU A 297 -17.12 -31.55 -0.29
C LEU A 297 -18.61 -31.34 -0.58
N SER A 298 -19.46 -32.34 -0.34
CA SER A 298 -20.87 -32.28 -0.73
C SER A 298 -21.77 -31.53 0.25
N ASP A 299 -21.34 -31.36 1.50
CA ASP A 299 -22.06 -30.65 2.55
C ASP A 299 -21.35 -29.39 3.09
N ASN A 300 -20.11 -29.14 2.65
CA ASN A 300 -19.39 -27.92 3.01
C ASN A 300 -20.16 -26.64 2.64
N PRO A 301 -20.18 -25.62 3.52
CA PRO A 301 -20.63 -24.28 3.15
C PRO A 301 -19.85 -23.80 1.93
N THR A 302 -20.55 -23.35 0.89
CA THR A 302 -19.97 -23.16 -0.43
C THR A 302 -20.31 -21.79 -1.01
N THR A 303 -19.32 -21.09 -1.55
CA THR A 303 -19.56 -19.96 -2.44
C THR A 303 -19.24 -20.34 -3.87
N THR A 304 -20.03 -19.84 -4.83
CA THR A 304 -19.77 -20.01 -6.26
C THR A 304 -19.71 -18.66 -6.97
N VAL A 305 -18.88 -18.58 -8.00
CA VAL A 305 -18.69 -17.37 -8.80
C VAL A 305 -18.69 -17.75 -10.28
N GLU A 306 -19.52 -17.07 -11.06
CA GLU A 306 -19.46 -17.15 -12.52
C GLU A 306 -18.74 -15.95 -13.09
N TYR A 307 -18.01 -16.16 -14.18
CA TYR A 307 -17.25 -15.12 -14.85
C TYR A 307 -17.65 -15.02 -16.32
N ASP A 308 -17.59 -13.82 -16.87
CA ASP A 308 -17.70 -13.63 -18.32
C ASP A 308 -16.44 -14.13 -19.05
N ALA A 309 -16.38 -14.00 -20.38
CA ALA A 309 -15.21 -14.44 -21.16
C ALA A 309 -13.91 -13.69 -20.82
N THR A 310 -14.01 -12.54 -20.15
CA THR A 310 -12.89 -11.63 -19.88
C THR A 310 -12.43 -11.65 -18.43
N GLY A 311 -13.12 -12.38 -17.56
CA GLY A 311 -12.76 -12.56 -16.15
C GLY A 311 -13.50 -11.65 -15.17
N ARG A 312 -14.49 -10.89 -15.62
CA ARG A 312 -15.36 -10.11 -14.72
C ARG A 312 -16.40 -11.04 -14.10
N LYS A 313 -16.71 -10.86 -12.81
CA LYS A 313 -17.76 -11.67 -12.13
C LYS A 313 -19.11 -11.35 -12.74
N LEU A 314 -19.86 -12.34 -13.22
CA LEU A 314 -21.25 -12.20 -13.66
C LEU A 314 -22.22 -12.43 -12.50
N SER A 315 -21.92 -13.40 -11.65
CA SER A 315 -22.73 -13.73 -10.49
C SER A 315 -21.86 -14.27 -9.35
N GLU A 316 -22.33 -14.13 -8.13
CA GLU A 316 -21.78 -14.77 -6.94
C GLU A 316 -22.91 -15.28 -6.06
N THR A 317 -22.85 -16.55 -5.69
CA THR A 317 -23.80 -17.19 -4.77
C THR A 317 -23.10 -17.47 -3.45
N ASN A 318 -23.67 -16.99 -2.35
CA ASN A 318 -23.13 -17.20 -1.01
C ASN A 318 -23.46 -18.59 -0.43
N GLU A 319 -23.02 -18.86 0.80
CA GLU A 319 -23.20 -20.14 1.49
C GLU A 319 -24.67 -20.48 1.79
N GLU A 320 -25.55 -19.47 1.79
CA GLU A 320 -27.01 -19.61 1.99
C GLU A 320 -27.77 -19.85 0.67
N GLY A 321 -27.09 -19.82 -0.48
CA GLY A 321 -27.70 -19.94 -1.80
C GLY A 321 -28.23 -18.61 -2.36
N HIS A 322 -27.97 -17.48 -1.70
CA HIS A 322 -28.35 -16.16 -2.18
C HIS A 322 -27.40 -15.69 -3.28
N THR A 323 -27.96 -15.36 -4.45
CA THR A 323 -27.19 -14.97 -5.64
C THR A 323 -27.24 -13.47 -5.88
N THR A 324 -26.07 -12.86 -6.09
CA THR A 324 -25.91 -11.48 -6.53
C THR A 324 -25.39 -11.48 -7.96
N ASN A 325 -26.00 -10.67 -8.85
CA ASN A 325 -25.60 -10.55 -10.26
C ASN A 325 -24.97 -9.17 -10.54
N TYR A 326 -24.08 -9.12 -11.51
CA TYR A 326 -23.33 -7.91 -11.88
C TYR A 326 -23.50 -7.61 -13.37
N GLU A 327 -23.86 -6.37 -13.70
CA GLU A 327 -23.90 -5.86 -15.07
C GLU A 327 -22.80 -4.82 -15.28
N TYR A 328 -22.22 -4.82 -16.48
CA TYR A 328 -21.13 -3.93 -16.85
C TYR A 328 -21.46 -3.21 -18.15
N ASP A 329 -20.84 -2.06 -18.37
CA ASP A 329 -20.84 -1.43 -19.69
C ASP A 329 -19.85 -2.09 -20.66
N ASP A 330 -19.89 -1.63 -21.91
CA ASP A 330 -19.08 -2.14 -23.01
C ASP A 330 -17.58 -2.01 -22.73
N VAL A 331 -17.16 -1.02 -21.96
CA VAL A 331 -15.75 -0.75 -21.64
C VAL A 331 -15.25 -1.42 -20.37
N GLY A 332 -16.07 -2.25 -19.69
CA GLY A 332 -15.59 -3.03 -18.54
C GLY A 332 -16.14 -2.61 -17.18
N ARG A 333 -16.81 -1.47 -17.05
CA ARG A 333 -17.12 -0.84 -15.75
C ARG A 333 -18.44 -1.35 -15.19
N LEU A 334 -18.48 -1.61 -13.88
CA LEU A 334 -19.68 -2.13 -13.19
C LEU A 334 -20.78 -1.07 -13.16
N THR A 335 -21.90 -1.31 -13.84
CA THR A 335 -23.03 -0.36 -13.91
C THR A 335 -24.18 -0.74 -12.99
N LYS A 336 -24.30 -2.02 -12.61
CA LYS A 336 -25.39 -2.49 -11.76
C LYS A 336 -25.02 -3.71 -10.93
N THR A 337 -25.50 -3.75 -9.69
CA THR A 337 -25.47 -4.93 -8.81
C THR A 337 -26.89 -5.29 -8.46
N ILE A 338 -27.32 -6.52 -8.73
CA ILE A 338 -28.67 -7.04 -8.45
C ILE A 338 -28.56 -8.06 -7.32
N PHE A 339 -29.25 -7.82 -6.22
CA PHE A 339 -29.21 -8.68 -5.03
C PHE A 339 -30.24 -9.82 -5.13
N HIS A 340 -30.21 -10.73 -4.16
CA HIS A 340 -31.04 -11.94 -4.16
C HIS A 340 -32.55 -11.65 -4.12
N ASP A 341 -32.94 -10.44 -3.70
CA ASP A 341 -34.32 -9.99 -3.52
C ASP A 341 -34.81 -9.14 -4.70
N ASP A 342 -34.08 -9.21 -5.82
CA ASP A 342 -34.27 -8.44 -7.05
C ASP A 342 -34.10 -6.91 -6.88
N THR A 343 -33.73 -6.42 -5.69
CA THR A 343 -33.30 -5.03 -5.53
C THR A 343 -31.95 -4.82 -6.21
N SER A 344 -31.61 -3.57 -6.53
CA SER A 344 -30.35 -3.28 -7.20
C SER A 344 -29.78 -1.91 -6.87
N THR A 345 -28.46 -1.77 -6.99
CA THR A 345 -27.78 -0.48 -7.04
C THR A 345 -27.29 -0.21 -8.46
N HIS A 346 -27.24 1.06 -8.84
CA HIS A 346 -26.74 1.49 -10.15
C HIS A 346 -25.60 2.49 -10.02
N ILE A 347 -24.64 2.42 -10.93
CA ILE A 347 -23.51 3.36 -11.03
C ILE A 347 -23.53 3.94 -12.45
N SER A 348 -23.56 5.26 -12.55
CA SER A 348 -23.27 5.97 -13.79
C SER A 348 -21.84 6.51 -13.76
N TYR A 349 -21.26 6.65 -14.94
CA TYR A 349 -19.90 7.14 -15.10
C TYR A 349 -19.89 8.30 -16.06
N ASP A 350 -19.07 9.31 -15.76
CA ASP A 350 -18.80 10.38 -16.71
C ASP A 350 -17.95 9.86 -17.90
N SER A 351 -17.67 10.75 -18.84
CA SER A 351 -16.82 10.42 -20.00
C SER A 351 -15.45 9.85 -19.58
N LEU A 352 -14.92 10.25 -18.43
CA LEU A 352 -13.65 9.76 -17.88
C LEU A 352 -13.69 8.39 -17.21
N GLY A 353 -14.88 7.86 -16.93
CA GLY A 353 -14.99 6.69 -16.06
C GLY A 353 -14.89 6.98 -14.58
N ARG A 354 -14.98 8.25 -14.17
CA ARG A 354 -15.26 8.61 -12.77
C ARG A 354 -16.74 8.41 -12.51
N ARG A 355 -17.11 8.07 -11.27
CA ARG A 355 -18.51 7.87 -10.91
C ARG A 355 -19.22 9.22 -11.02
N GLU A 356 -20.23 9.32 -11.86
CA GLU A 356 -21.06 10.52 -11.98
C GLU A 356 -22.20 10.45 -10.96
N SER A 357 -22.81 9.28 -10.81
CA SER A 357 -23.82 9.06 -9.78
C SER A 357 -23.91 7.60 -9.32
N VAL A 358 -24.44 7.41 -8.12
CA VAL A 358 -24.79 6.10 -7.55
C VAL A 358 -26.24 6.14 -7.08
N THR A 359 -27.01 5.14 -7.49
CA THR A 359 -28.38 4.90 -7.01
C THR A 359 -28.37 3.72 -6.04
N ASP A 360 -28.88 3.92 -4.82
CA ASP A 360 -29.02 2.84 -3.84
C ASP A 360 -30.23 1.92 -4.12
N GLN A 361 -30.39 0.84 -3.33
CA GLN A 361 -31.51 -0.10 -3.46
C GLN A 361 -32.90 0.54 -3.24
N ASN A 362 -32.96 1.70 -2.59
CA ASN A 362 -34.19 2.45 -2.34
C ASN A 362 -34.46 3.52 -3.41
N GLY A 363 -33.62 3.59 -4.46
CA GLY A 363 -33.73 4.58 -5.52
C GLY A 363 -33.14 5.95 -5.19
N LYS A 364 -32.45 6.12 -4.04
CA LYS A 364 -31.81 7.39 -3.69
C LYS A 364 -30.56 7.59 -4.51
N VAL A 365 -30.45 8.74 -5.15
CA VAL A 365 -29.29 9.11 -5.99
C VAL A 365 -28.34 10.04 -5.24
N VAL A 366 -27.06 9.72 -5.35
CA VAL A 366 -25.93 10.55 -4.95
C VAL A 366 -25.13 10.88 -6.21
N GLU A 367 -24.89 12.16 -6.47
CA GLU A 367 -24.07 12.65 -7.60
C GLU A 367 -22.70 13.14 -7.11
N PHE A 368 -21.70 13.06 -7.98
CA PHE A 368 -20.31 13.42 -7.66
C PHE A 368 -19.78 14.45 -8.68
N GLU A 369 -19.21 15.54 -8.18
CA GLU A 369 -18.57 16.57 -8.99
C GLU A 369 -17.05 16.51 -8.80
N TYR A 370 -16.28 16.83 -9.85
CA TYR A 370 -14.82 16.78 -9.82
C TYR A 370 -14.20 18.02 -10.46
N ASN A 371 -13.01 18.42 -10.00
CA ASN A 371 -12.20 19.43 -10.66
C ASN A 371 -11.37 18.86 -11.83
N ASP A 372 -10.61 19.74 -12.48
CA ASP A 372 -9.75 19.46 -13.63
C ASP A 372 -8.61 18.48 -13.30
N LEU A 373 -8.16 18.42 -12.04
CA LEU A 373 -7.20 17.41 -11.57
C LEU A 373 -7.87 16.07 -11.20
N GLY A 374 -9.18 15.93 -11.42
CA GLY A 374 -9.94 14.73 -11.08
C GLY A 374 -10.25 14.56 -9.60
N ARG A 375 -10.05 15.60 -8.77
CA ARG A 375 -10.35 15.57 -7.34
C ARG A 375 -11.84 15.86 -7.10
N LEU A 376 -12.47 15.11 -6.20
CA LEU A 376 -13.90 15.24 -5.86
C LEU A 376 -14.18 16.61 -5.23
N THR A 377 -14.95 17.48 -5.88
CA THR A 377 -15.29 18.82 -5.35
C THR A 377 -16.62 18.87 -4.65
N ALA A 378 -17.55 17.96 -4.98
CA ALA A 378 -18.81 17.89 -4.27
C ALA A 378 -19.46 16.50 -4.29
N VAL A 379 -20.24 16.23 -3.26
CA VAL A 379 -21.22 15.14 -3.19
C VAL A 379 -22.60 15.74 -3.03
N VAL A 380 -23.50 15.39 -3.94
CA VAL A 380 -24.84 15.98 -4.02
C VAL A 380 -25.90 14.91 -3.78
N GLN A 381 -26.82 15.16 -2.85
CA GLN A 381 -27.97 14.29 -2.55
C GLN A 381 -29.29 15.05 -2.68
N PHE A 382 -30.39 14.33 -2.89
CA PHE A 382 -31.73 14.95 -3.00
C PHE A 382 -32.70 14.37 -1.96
N LEU A 383 -33.16 15.21 -1.03
CA LEU A 383 -34.06 14.80 0.08
C LEU A 383 -35.50 14.50 -0.38
N ASN A 384 -35.91 15.04 -1.53
CA ASN A 384 -37.25 14.88 -2.12
C ASN A 384 -37.14 14.62 -3.63
N GLN A 385 -36.41 13.57 -4.01
CA GLN A 385 -36.04 13.32 -5.41
C GLN A 385 -37.24 13.26 -6.38
N GLU A 386 -38.41 12.82 -5.91
CA GLU A 386 -39.67 12.71 -6.67
C GLU A 386 -40.55 13.98 -6.66
N SER A 387 -40.13 15.06 -5.99
CA SER A 387 -40.89 16.31 -5.90
C SER A 387 -40.41 17.33 -6.92
N GLU A 388 -41.31 18.17 -7.45
CA GLU A 388 -40.91 19.35 -8.24
C GLU A 388 -40.01 20.33 -7.45
N ASN A 389 -40.10 20.30 -6.12
CA ASN A 389 -39.24 21.09 -5.21
C ASN A 389 -38.14 20.20 -4.60
N ARG A 390 -37.28 19.62 -5.45
CA ARG A 390 -36.12 18.85 -4.99
C ARG A 390 -35.21 19.76 -4.16
N ARG A 391 -34.94 19.36 -2.92
CA ARG A 391 -33.94 20.04 -2.08
C ARG A 391 -32.60 19.33 -2.26
N GLU A 392 -31.64 20.08 -2.79
CA GLU A 392 -30.24 19.68 -2.89
C GLU A 392 -29.59 19.73 -1.49
N LEU A 393 -28.87 18.67 -1.15
CA LEU A 393 -27.94 18.60 -0.04
C LEU A 393 -26.56 18.42 -0.63
N LYS A 394 -25.77 19.49 -0.63
CA LYS A 394 -24.44 19.52 -1.22
C LYS A 394 -23.40 19.50 -0.11
N THR A 395 -22.39 18.65 -0.24
CA THR A 395 -21.17 18.70 0.58
C THR A 395 -20.01 19.03 -0.34
N GLU A 396 -19.30 20.12 -0.09
CA GLU A 396 -18.22 20.62 -0.94
C GLU A 396 -16.85 20.38 -0.30
N TYR A 397 -15.85 20.13 -1.15
CA TYR A 397 -14.49 19.79 -0.75
C TYR A 397 -13.51 20.76 -1.41
N ARG A 398 -12.58 21.27 -0.61
CA ARG A 398 -11.49 22.14 -1.09
C ARG A 398 -10.15 21.53 -0.77
N TYR A 399 -9.21 21.71 -1.68
CA TYR A 399 -7.88 21.12 -1.59
C TYR A 399 -6.80 22.19 -1.75
N ASP A 400 -5.63 21.87 -1.24
CA ASP A 400 -4.42 22.64 -1.52
C ASP A 400 -3.76 22.23 -2.85
N GLU A 401 -2.59 22.81 -3.11
CA GLU A 401 -1.77 22.59 -4.30
C GLU A 401 -1.39 21.09 -4.47
N LEU A 402 -1.15 20.37 -3.37
CA LEU A 402 -0.79 18.95 -3.39
C LEU A 402 -1.99 18.00 -3.32
N GLY A 403 -3.22 18.52 -3.21
CA GLY A 403 -4.43 17.70 -3.13
C GLY A 403 -4.79 17.23 -1.73
N ARG A 404 -4.20 17.85 -0.69
CA ARG A 404 -4.61 17.63 0.69
C ARG A 404 -5.90 18.40 0.95
N LEU A 405 -6.87 17.76 1.60
CA LEU A 405 -8.19 18.33 1.90
C LEU A 405 -8.04 19.48 2.90
N LEU A 406 -8.42 20.70 2.54
CA LEU A 406 -8.36 21.90 3.38
C LEU A 406 -9.69 22.22 4.06
N GLU A 407 -10.81 22.08 3.35
CA GLU A 407 -12.13 22.42 3.87
C GLU A 407 -13.16 21.41 3.39
N VAL A 408 -14.11 21.10 4.28
CA VAL A 408 -15.37 20.42 3.95
C VAL A 408 -16.51 21.31 4.40
N GLU A 409 -17.35 21.73 3.46
CA GLU A 409 -18.58 22.48 3.74
C GLU A 409 -19.76 21.53 3.61
N ASP A 410 -20.49 21.29 4.69
CA ASP A 410 -21.65 20.39 4.68
C ASP A 410 -22.91 21.05 4.09
N ALA A 411 -24.00 20.28 3.97
CA ALA A 411 -25.26 20.78 3.40
C ALA A 411 -26.01 21.80 4.29
N ASN A 412 -25.47 22.15 5.46
CA ASN A 412 -25.95 23.19 6.35
C ASN A 412 -25.01 24.41 6.37
N ASP A 413 -24.15 24.56 5.36
CA ASP A 413 -23.13 25.61 5.23
C ASP A 413 -22.11 25.60 6.40
N GLN A 414 -21.92 24.43 7.03
CA GLN A 414 -20.98 24.27 8.14
C GLN A 414 -19.62 23.83 7.63
N ILE A 415 -18.59 24.64 7.90
CA ILE A 415 -17.23 24.41 7.41
C ILE A 415 -16.37 23.73 8.47
N THR A 416 -15.84 22.56 8.13
CA THR A 416 -14.74 21.90 8.85
C THR A 416 -13.44 22.18 8.13
N LYS A 417 -12.41 22.67 8.83
CA LYS A 417 -11.10 22.98 8.25
C LYS A 417 -10.04 22.00 8.71
N TYR A 418 -9.05 21.80 7.84
CA TYR A 418 -7.94 20.88 8.04
C TYR A 418 -6.62 21.59 7.80
N SER A 419 -5.69 21.40 8.73
CA SER A 419 -4.37 22.01 8.71
C SER A 419 -3.29 20.95 8.63
N TYR A 420 -2.22 21.25 7.92
CA TYR A 420 -1.09 20.35 7.72
C TYR A 420 0.25 21.03 8.03
N ASP A 421 1.23 20.22 8.44
CA ASP A 421 2.63 20.62 8.45
C ASP A 421 3.26 20.53 7.04
N LYS A 422 4.56 20.82 6.92
CA LYS A 422 5.26 20.82 5.62
C LYS A 422 5.43 19.43 5.03
N LEU A 423 5.32 18.37 5.85
CA LEU A 423 5.38 16.98 5.41
C LEU A 423 4.01 16.43 4.99
N GLY A 424 2.93 17.20 5.15
CA GLY A 424 1.58 16.73 4.83
C GLY A 424 0.90 15.93 5.92
N ARG A 425 1.43 15.96 7.15
CA ARG A 425 0.77 15.35 8.31
C ARG A 425 -0.26 16.35 8.84
N ARG A 426 -1.46 15.86 9.17
CA ARG A 426 -2.56 16.70 9.65
C ARG A 426 -2.30 17.14 11.09
N ILE A 427 -2.18 18.45 11.32
CA ILE A 427 -1.88 19.03 12.64
C ILE A 427 -3.09 19.66 13.32
N ALA A 428 -4.17 19.94 12.59
CA ALA A 428 -5.43 20.37 13.19
C ALA A 428 -6.66 19.95 12.37
N VAL A 429 -7.78 19.77 13.09
CA VAL A 429 -9.14 19.78 12.53
C VAL A 429 -9.93 20.82 13.31
N GLU A 430 -10.48 21.82 12.64
CA GLU A 430 -11.35 22.85 13.23
C GLU A 430 -12.78 22.62 12.79
N LEU A 431 -13.69 22.41 13.75
CA LEU A 431 -15.12 22.27 13.52
C LEU A 431 -15.79 23.64 13.30
N PRO A 432 -17.01 23.66 12.74
CA PRO A 432 -17.74 24.89 12.41
C PRO A 432 -17.95 25.87 13.58
N LEU A 433 -17.97 25.37 14.81
CA LEU A 433 -18.13 26.18 16.03
C LEU A 433 -16.78 26.63 16.65
N GLY A 434 -15.67 26.46 15.93
CA GLY A 434 -14.30 26.84 16.34
C GLY A 434 -13.62 25.83 17.28
N GLN A 435 -14.31 24.77 17.70
CA GLN A 435 -13.68 23.67 18.44
C GLN A 435 -12.65 22.99 17.56
N SER A 436 -11.46 22.74 18.09
CA SER A 436 -10.36 22.18 17.33
C SER A 436 -9.75 20.97 18.01
N SER A 437 -9.35 19.97 17.23
CA SER A 437 -8.40 18.96 17.66
C SER A 437 -7.03 19.29 17.10
N LEU A 438 -5.97 18.98 17.85
CA LEU A 438 -4.59 19.30 17.50
C LEU A 438 -3.73 18.05 17.54
N SER A 439 -2.79 17.91 16.60
CA SER A 439 -1.83 16.80 16.56
C SER A 439 -0.42 17.35 16.43
N THR A 440 0.52 16.77 17.17
CA THR A 440 1.96 17.01 16.97
C THR A 440 2.66 15.69 16.67
N TYR A 441 3.78 15.78 15.97
CA TYR A 441 4.55 14.62 15.55
C TYR A 441 6.00 14.76 15.96
N ASP A 442 6.69 13.64 16.14
CA ASP A 442 8.15 13.64 16.28
C ASP A 442 8.85 13.73 14.91
N ALA A 443 10.19 13.69 14.93
CA ALA A 443 11.04 13.82 13.75
C ALA A 443 10.92 12.64 12.76
N VAL A 444 10.39 11.49 13.19
CA VAL A 444 10.24 10.28 12.37
C VAL A 444 8.79 10.03 11.97
N GLY A 445 7.87 10.90 12.35
CA GLY A 445 6.47 10.84 11.93
C GLY A 445 5.50 10.23 12.93
N ASN A 446 5.96 9.83 14.12
CA ASN A 446 5.05 9.28 15.12
C ASN A 446 4.21 10.39 15.74
N LEU A 447 2.92 10.12 15.97
CA LEU A 447 2.02 11.03 16.68
C LEU A 447 2.50 11.20 18.12
N LYS A 448 2.94 12.39 18.51
CA LYS A 448 3.50 12.68 19.85
C LYS A 448 2.43 13.14 20.83
N THR A 449 1.56 14.05 20.40
CA THR A 449 0.42 14.51 21.20
C THR A 449 -0.82 14.60 20.33
N TYR A 450 -1.97 14.33 20.93
CA TYR A 450 -3.28 14.59 20.35
C TYR A 450 -4.15 15.31 21.38
N THR A 451 -4.60 16.52 21.06
CA THR A 451 -5.61 17.23 21.84
C THR A 451 -6.94 17.03 21.15
N ASP A 452 -7.94 16.49 21.85
CA ASP A 452 -9.27 16.28 21.27
C ASP A 452 -10.10 17.59 21.20
N PHE A 453 -11.34 17.50 20.71
CA PHE A 453 -12.22 18.68 20.59
C PHE A 453 -12.70 19.25 21.93
N ASN A 454 -12.54 18.51 23.04
CA ASN A 454 -12.87 18.98 24.39
C ASN A 454 -11.65 19.66 25.06
N GLY A 455 -10.46 19.51 24.49
CA GLY A 455 -9.21 20.07 25.01
C GLY A 455 -8.35 19.05 25.77
N GLU A 456 -8.80 17.79 25.85
CA GLU A 456 -8.09 16.74 26.57
C GLU A 456 -6.87 16.26 25.80
N VAL A 457 -5.71 16.23 26.46
CA VAL A 457 -4.44 15.86 25.83
C VAL A 457 -4.12 14.39 26.06
N THR A 458 -3.94 13.67 24.95
CA THR A 458 -3.32 12.36 24.92
C THR A 458 -1.85 12.49 24.52
N ARG A 459 -0.93 11.88 25.28
CA ARG A 459 0.50 11.81 24.91
C ARG A 459 0.90 10.38 24.57
N TYR A 460 1.76 10.24 23.57
CA TYR A 460 2.24 8.96 23.08
C TYR A 460 3.75 8.87 23.24
N ASN A 461 4.23 7.72 23.69
CA ASN A 461 5.66 7.39 23.69
C ASN A 461 5.88 6.12 22.87
N TYR A 462 7.05 6.04 22.25
CA TYR A 462 7.42 4.96 21.36
C TYR A 462 8.75 4.36 21.80
N ASP A 463 8.96 3.08 21.49
CA ASP A 463 10.28 2.48 21.59
C ASP A 463 11.19 2.90 20.41
N ALA A 464 12.43 2.41 20.42
CA ALA A 464 13.40 2.69 19.38
C ALA A 464 12.98 2.17 17.98
N MET A 465 12.04 1.24 17.91
CA MET A 465 11.47 0.68 16.67
C MET A 465 10.19 1.40 16.22
N ASN A 466 9.83 2.54 16.82
CA ASN A 466 8.60 3.29 16.53
C ASN A 466 7.31 2.58 16.93
N ARG A 467 7.36 1.64 17.87
CA ARG A 467 6.14 0.98 18.37
C ARG A 467 5.63 1.73 19.60
N PRO A 468 4.34 2.09 19.68
CA PRO A 468 3.82 2.85 20.81
C PRO A 468 3.89 2.06 22.11
N ILE A 469 4.65 2.49 23.10
CA ILE A 469 4.80 1.77 24.40
C ILE A 469 3.89 2.34 25.48
N PHE A 470 3.44 3.59 25.33
CA PHE A 470 2.66 4.28 26.34
C PHE A 470 1.69 5.27 25.71
N LYS A 471 0.46 5.30 26.23
CA LYS A 471 -0.55 6.29 25.91
C LYS A 471 -1.11 6.86 27.23
N ASP A 472 -0.77 8.12 27.47
CA ASP A 472 -1.11 8.91 28.67
C ASP A 472 -2.35 9.76 28.38
N TYR A 473 -3.38 9.67 29.22
CA TYR A 473 -4.62 10.45 29.10
C TYR A 473 -4.69 11.44 30.27
N GLU A 474 -5.00 12.70 29.99
CA GLU A 474 -4.99 13.79 30.99
C GLU A 474 -5.82 13.51 32.25
N ASP A 475 -6.95 12.81 32.11
CA ASP A 475 -7.92 12.56 33.20
C ASP A 475 -8.19 11.07 33.47
N ASP A 476 -7.49 10.14 32.83
CA ASP A 476 -7.81 8.70 32.84
C ASP A 476 -6.59 7.79 33.06
N ALA A 477 -6.84 6.49 33.27
CA ALA A 477 -5.78 5.51 33.44
C ALA A 477 -4.95 5.32 32.16
N ASP A 478 -3.63 5.39 32.31
CA ASP A 478 -2.69 5.17 31.22
C ASP A 478 -2.82 3.77 30.61
N VAL A 479 -2.60 3.70 29.29
CA VAL A 479 -2.48 2.42 28.58
C VAL A 479 -1.02 2.16 28.27
N SER A 480 -0.50 1.06 28.80
CA SER A 480 0.81 0.53 28.44
C SER A 480 0.64 -0.59 27.41
N TYR A 481 1.52 -0.59 26.42
CA TYR A 481 1.58 -1.64 25.42
C TYR A 481 2.79 -2.52 25.70
N THR A 482 2.57 -3.82 25.53
CA THR A 482 3.66 -4.79 25.45
C THR A 482 3.50 -5.51 24.13
N TYR A 483 4.61 -5.68 23.43
CA TYR A 483 4.63 -6.24 22.09
C TYR A 483 4.94 -7.72 22.16
N THR A 484 4.18 -8.49 21.39
CA THR A 484 4.54 -9.90 21.17
C THR A 484 5.70 -9.96 20.18
N ALA A 485 6.26 -11.16 20.03
CA ALA A 485 7.44 -11.39 19.20
C ALA A 485 7.28 -10.99 17.72
N LYS A 486 6.04 -10.88 17.22
CA LYS A 486 5.70 -10.49 15.84
C LYS A 486 5.30 -9.02 15.70
N GLY A 487 5.45 -8.23 16.77
CA GLY A 487 4.87 -6.90 16.90
C GLY A 487 3.45 -6.90 17.45
#